data_AF-A0A354TD41-F1
#
_entry.id   AF-A0A354TD41-F1
#
_cell.length_a   1.000
_cell.length_b   1.000
_cell.length_c   1.000
_cell.angle_alpha   90.00
_cell.angle_beta   90.00
_cell.angle_gamma   90.00
#
_symmetry.space_group_name_H-M   'P 1'
#
loop_
_entity.id
_entity.type
_entity.pdbx_description
1 polymer ?
#
loop_
_entity_poly.entity_id
_entity_poly.type
_entity_poly.pdbx_seq_one_letter_code
_entity_poly.pdbx_strand_id
1 'polypeptide(L)' 'MSTLLALSDAELIELADLTDAEFDELENQLALRAACLGWTGDPMRQPLETVAAIVRGIISKRTR' A
#
# COMPACT_ATOMS: atom_id res chain seq x y z
N MET A 1 -12.90 -14.39 -3.42
CA MET A 1 -11.43 -14.43 -3.57
C MET A 1 -11.08 -13.24 -4.45
N SER A 2 -10.64 -12.12 -3.86
CA SER A 2 -10.47 -10.86 -4.59
C SER A 2 -9.40 -11.02 -5.65
N THR A 3 -9.79 -10.90 -6.92
CA THR A 3 -8.95 -10.97 -8.12
C THR A 3 -7.72 -10.06 -8.02
N LEU A 4 -7.82 -8.95 -7.30
CA LEU A 4 -6.71 -8.03 -7.02
C LEU A 4 -5.55 -8.66 -6.23
N LEU A 5 -5.83 -9.57 -5.29
CA LEU A 5 -4.78 -10.17 -4.46
C LEU A 5 -3.88 -11.15 -5.24
N ALA A 6 -4.29 -11.57 -6.44
CA ALA A 6 -3.53 -12.45 -7.31
C ALA A 6 -2.67 -11.70 -8.35
N LEU A 7 -2.79 -10.37 -8.44
CA LEU A 7 -2.04 -9.54 -9.38
C LEU A 7 -0.56 -9.43 -8.99
N SER A 8 0.29 -9.08 -9.94
CA SER A 8 1.65 -8.63 -9.65
C SER A 8 1.65 -7.29 -8.90
N ASP A 9 2.77 -6.92 -8.28
CA ASP A 9 2.84 -5.68 -7.50
C ASP A 9 2.59 -4.43 -8.36
N ALA A 10 3.09 -4.42 -9.60
CA ALA A 10 2.84 -3.31 -10.53
C ALA A 10 1.36 -3.22 -10.92
N GLU A 11 0.77 -4.33 -11.36
CA GLU A 11 -0.65 -4.38 -11.75
C GLU A 11 -1.57 -4.06 -10.56
N LEU A 12 -1.19 -4.47 -9.36
CA LEU A 12 -1.94 -4.14 -8.16
C LEU A 12 -1.97 -2.64 -7.91
N ILE A 13 -0.82 -1.96 -7.97
CA ILE A 13 -0.76 -0.51 -7.72
C ILE A 13 -1.51 0.27 -8.80
N GLU A 14 -1.47 -0.18 -10.06
CA GLU A 14 -2.18 0.48 -11.15
C GLU A 14 -3.71 0.29 -11.08
N LEU A 15 -4.18 -0.87 -10.58
CA LEU A 15 -5.59 -1.26 -10.60
C LEU A 15 -6.27 -1.19 -9.23
N ALA A 16 -5.52 -0.90 -8.15
CA ALA A 16 -6.08 -0.78 -6.81
C ALA A 16 -6.98 0.44 -6.71
N ASP A 17 -8.29 0.21 -6.73
CA ASP A 17 -9.30 1.21 -6.42
C ASP A 17 -9.43 1.35 -4.89
N LEU A 18 -8.57 2.20 -4.33
CA LEU A 18 -8.59 2.57 -2.91
C LEU A 18 -9.59 3.69 -2.69
N THR A 19 -10.43 3.54 -1.67
CA THR A 19 -11.23 4.65 -1.14
C THR A 19 -10.32 5.68 -0.47
N ASP A 20 -10.81 6.91 -0.29
CA ASP A 20 -10.04 7.98 0.38
C ASP A 20 -9.50 7.53 1.75
N ALA A 21 -10.31 6.84 2.56
CA ALA A 21 -9.90 6.34 3.87
C ALA A 21 -8.80 5.27 3.81
N GLU A 22 -8.79 4.44 2.77
CA GLU A 22 -7.75 3.43 2.55
C GLU A 22 -6.47 4.05 1.99
N PHE A 23 -6.60 5.11 1.20
CA PHE A 23 -5.46 5.91 0.75
C PHE A 23 -4.80 6.63 1.95
N ASP A 24 -5.59 7.25 2.83
CA ASP A 24 -5.09 7.84 4.08
C ASP A 24 -4.39 6.78 4.96
N GLU A 25 -4.91 5.55 5.01
CA GLU A 25 -4.26 4.45 5.72
C GLU A 25 -2.92 4.08 5.09
N LEU A 26 -2.86 3.99 3.76
CA LEU A 26 -1.61 3.73 3.01
C LEU A 26 -0.56 4.81 3.30
N GLU A 27 -0.92 6.09 3.19
CA GLU A 27 -0.02 7.21 3.47
C GLU A 27 0.51 7.16 4.91
N ASN A 28 -0.37 6.93 5.89
CA ASN A 28 0.02 6.84 7.29
C ASN A 28 0.97 5.66 7.56
N GLN A 29 0.70 4.48 6.98
CA GLN A 29 1.58 3.32 7.17
C GLN A 29 2.95 3.53 6.52
N LEU A 30 2.99 4.16 5.34
CA LEU A 30 4.25 4.51 4.68
C LEU A 30 5.04 5.56 5.48
N ALA A 31 4.37 6.58 6.01
CA ALA A 31 5.00 7.61 6.86
C ALA A 31 5.56 7.03 8.15
N LEU A 32 4.81 6.17 8.84
CA LEU A 32 5.28 5.48 10.05
C LEU A 32 6.49 4.60 9.76
N ARG A 33 6.45 3.82 8.68
CA ARG A 33 7.59 2.99 8.26
C ARG A 33 8.81 3.85 7.95
N ALA A 34 8.63 4.95 7.21
CA ALA A 34 9.69 5.89 6.89
C ALA A 34 10.33 6.45 8.17
N ALA A 35 9.52 6.88 9.14
CA ALA A 35 10.01 7.37 10.44
C ALA A 35 10.80 6.30 11.21
N CYS A 36 10.29 5.05 11.28
CA CYS A 36 10.98 3.95 11.95
C CYS A 36 12.33 3.59 11.32
N LEU A 37 12.46 3.74 10.00
CA LEU A 37 13.69 3.43 9.27
C LEU A 37 14.64 4.63 9.14
N GLY A 38 14.26 5.80 9.65
CA GLY A 38 15.02 7.04 9.46
C GLY A 38 15.09 7.50 8.00
N TRP A 39 14.07 7.16 7.20
CA TRP A 39 13.97 7.58 5.80
C TRP A 39 13.70 9.08 5.71
N THR A 40 14.52 9.79 4.94
CA THR A 40 14.50 11.26 4.85
C THR A 40 13.84 11.80 3.58
N GLY A 41 13.50 10.93 2.63
CA GLY A 41 12.76 11.29 1.41
C GLY A 41 11.24 11.25 1.59
N ASP A 42 10.52 11.45 0.49
CA ASP A 42 9.07 11.29 0.46
C ASP A 42 8.67 9.84 0.81
N PRO A 43 7.87 9.62 1.87
CA PRO A 43 7.39 8.29 2.25
C PRO A 43 6.59 7.58 1.15
N MET A 44 5.94 8.32 0.24
CA MET A 44 5.18 7.76 -0.87
C MET A 44 6.06 7.23 -2.02
N ARG A 45 7.37 7.54 -1.99
CA ARG A 45 8.36 7.09 -2.99
C ARG A 45 9.18 5.91 -2.51
N GLN A 46 8.65 5.13 -1.58
CA GLN A 46 9.22 3.86 -1.14
C GLN A 46 9.19 2.81 -2.26
N PRO A 47 9.99 1.73 -2.17
CA PRO A 47 10.04 0.69 -3.18
C PRO A 47 8.66 0.08 -3.49
N LEU A 48 8.42 -0.26 -4.74
CA LEU A 48 7.12 -0.75 -5.24
C LEU A 48 6.62 -1.94 -4.42
N GLU A 49 7.50 -2.89 -4.09
CA GLU A 49 7.19 -4.07 -3.29
C GLU A 49 6.71 -3.71 -1.88
N THR A 50 7.19 -2.60 -1.31
CA THR A 50 6.75 -2.13 0.01
C THR A 50 5.35 -1.53 -0.08
N VAL A 51 5.12 -0.67 -1.07
CA VAL A 51 3.81 -0.04 -1.29
C VAL A 51 2.76 -1.11 -1.61
N ALA A 52 3.08 -2.05 -2.50
CA ALA A 52 2.20 -3.15 -2.88
C ALA A 52 1.88 -4.06 -1.69
N ALA A 53 2.85 -4.39 -0.83
CA ALA A 53 2.58 -5.19 0.37
C ALA A 53 1.57 -4.51 1.32
N ILE A 54 1.68 -3.20 1.51
CA ILE A 54 0.73 -2.43 2.34
C ILE A 54 -0.65 -2.41 1.69
N VAL A 55 -0.73 -2.13 0.38
CA VAL A 55 -1.98 -2.15 -0.39
C VAL A 55 -2.65 -3.52 -0.34
N ARG A 56 -1.90 -4.63 -0.47
CA ARG A 56 -2.44 -5.99 -0.28
C ARG A 56 -3.00 -6.17 1.12
N GLY A 57 -2.31 -5.66 2.14
CA GLY A 57 -2.78 -5.70 3.52
C GLY A 57 -4.13 -4.99 3.70
N ILE A 58 -4.27 -3.79 3.16
CA ILE A 58 -5.49 -2.98 3.21
C ILE A 58 -6.65 -3.70 2.47
N ILE A 59 -6.42 -4.14 1.23
CA ILE A 59 -7.42 -4.87 0.44
C ILE A 59 -7.81 -6.19 1.13
N SER A 60 -6.86 -6.89 1.74
CA SER A 60 -7.14 -8.12 2.47
C SER A 60 -8.07 -7.90 3.67
N LYS A 61 -7.97 -6.75 4.36
CA LYS A 61 -8.88 -6.37 5.46
C LYS A 61 -10.30 -6.13 4.94
N ARG A 62 -10.46 -5.51 3.77
CA ARG A 62 -11.76 -5.28 3.12
C ARG A 62 -12.54 -6.58 2.86
N THR A 63 -11.83 -7.68 2.59
CA THR A 63 -12.42 -9.00 2.37
C THR A 63 -12.73 -9.81 3.63
N ARG A 64 -12.35 -9.33 4.82
CA ARG A 64 -12.64 -9.99 6.10
C ARG A 64 -13.87 -9.36 6.75
#